data_AF-A0A3P8FKZ3-F1
#
_entry.id   AF-A0A3P8FKZ3-F1
#
_cell.length_a   1.000
_cell.length_b   1.000
_cell.length_c   1.000
_cell.angle_alpha   90.00
_cell.angle_beta   90.00
_cell.angle_gamma   90.00
#
_symmetry.space_group_name_H-M   'P 1'
#
loop_
_entity.id
_entity.type
_entity.pdbx_description
1 polymer ?
#
loop_
_entity_poly.entity_id
_entity_poly.type
_entity_poly.pdbx_seq_one_letter_code
_entity_poly.pdbx_strand_id
1 'polypeptide(L)'
;MFGYDTGVVSGAIIQIRHQFALSYFYQELIISITLVAAAVAALCSAGLTDWLGRKPVILLGSVIFAAGAIVLGVAQNKETLVIGRLIVGLGIGVASMTVPVYIAEIAPGHLRGPLVTLNTVCITGGQCLAGIVDGIFIADSKNGWRLVYHATFLKLSMHIPYFTLIGVPTNHNTIIYITSLVICL
;
A
#
# COMPACT_ATOMS: atom_id res chain seq x y z
N MET A 1 1.66 -3.67 -0.96
CA MET A 1 0.92 -2.39 -0.78
C MET A 1 1.80 -1.14 -0.70
N PHE A 2 2.71 -0.99 0.29
CA PHE A 2 3.51 0.25 0.45
C PHE A 2 4.40 0.59 -0.74
N GLY A 3 5.27 -0.35 -1.17
CA GLY A 3 6.20 -0.12 -2.28
C GLY A 3 5.51 0.09 -3.63
N TYR A 4 4.34 -0.51 -3.83
CA TYR A 4 3.56 -0.32 -5.04
C TYR A 4 2.93 1.07 -5.10
N ASP A 5 2.29 1.56 -4.02
CA ASP A 5 1.72 2.91 -4.00
C ASP A 5 2.80 3.98 -4.21
N THR A 6 3.95 3.87 -3.52
CA THR A 6 5.05 4.83 -3.69
C THR A 6 5.62 4.84 -5.10
N GLY A 7 5.78 3.66 -5.73
CA GLY A 7 6.21 3.54 -7.12
C GLY A 7 5.19 4.14 -8.09
N VAL A 8 3.91 3.83 -7.89
CA VAL A 8 2.81 4.33 -8.73
C VAL A 8 2.61 5.84 -8.60
N VAL A 9 2.72 6.40 -7.38
CA VAL A 9 2.66 7.85 -7.18
C VAL A 9 3.75 8.54 -7.99
N SER A 10 4.97 8.02 -7.94
CA SER A 10 6.14 8.60 -8.59
C SER A 10 5.97 8.68 -10.11
N GLY A 11 5.42 7.64 -10.74
CA GLY A 11 5.11 7.65 -12.17
C GLY A 11 3.87 8.48 -12.51
N ALA A 12 2.75 8.22 -11.83
CA ALA A 12 1.46 8.81 -12.13
C ALA A 12 1.42 10.34 -11.96
N ILE A 13 2.23 10.92 -11.06
CA ILE A 13 2.19 12.35 -10.77
C ILE A 13 2.54 13.22 -11.99
N ILE A 14 3.38 12.71 -12.89
CA ILE A 14 3.76 13.38 -14.14
C ILE A 14 2.55 13.51 -15.07
N GLN A 15 1.75 12.44 -15.22
CA GLN A 15 0.53 12.46 -16.04
C GLN A 15 -0.60 13.25 -15.37
N ILE A 16 -0.79 13.09 -14.05
CA ILE A 16 -1.81 13.81 -13.28
C ILE A 16 -1.56 15.32 -13.36
N ARG A 17 -0.30 15.77 -13.29
CA ARG A 17 0.06 17.17 -13.47
C ARG A 17 -0.33 17.69 -14.86
N HIS A 18 -0.05 16.91 -15.90
CA HIS A 18 -0.40 17.29 -17.28
C HIS A 18 -1.91 17.33 -17.53
N GLN A 19 -2.69 16.41 -16.95
CA GLN A 19 -4.15 16.39 -17.12
C GLN A 19 -4.88 17.45 -16.32
N PHE A 20 -4.47 17.70 -15.07
CA PHE A 20 -5.16 18.61 -14.17
C PHE A 20 -4.54 20.03 -14.13
N ALA A 21 -3.51 20.29 -14.95
CA ALA A 21 -2.75 21.54 -14.95
C ALA A 21 -2.35 21.99 -13.52
N LEU A 22 -1.92 21.03 -12.69
CA LEU A 22 -1.64 21.29 -11.28
C LEU A 22 -0.42 22.21 -11.11
N SER A 23 -0.58 23.22 -10.27
CA SER A 23 0.53 24.04 -9.79
C SER A 23 1.46 23.18 -8.91
N TYR A 24 2.76 23.49 -8.95
CA TYR A 24 3.79 22.81 -8.14
C TYR A 24 3.41 22.72 -6.66
N PHE A 25 2.79 23.78 -6.12
CA PHE A 25 2.31 23.81 -4.74
C PHE A 25 1.34 22.67 -4.41
N TYR A 26 0.39 22.37 -5.30
CA TYR A 26 -0.59 21.30 -5.07
C TYR A 26 0.04 19.91 -5.18
N GLN A 27 1.03 19.75 -6.05
CA GLN A 27 1.75 18.48 -6.19
C GLN A 27 2.48 18.10 -4.89
N GLU A 28 3.23 19.06 -4.34
CA GLU A 28 3.94 18.89 -3.07
C GLU A 28 2.96 18.67 -1.91
N LEU A 29 1.82 19.37 -1.91
CA LEU A 29 0.77 19.19 -0.92
C LEU A 29 0.21 17.77 -0.92
N ILE A 30 -0.03 17.19 -2.10
CA ILE A 30 -0.55 15.83 -2.26
C ILE A 30 0.42 14.77 -1.72
N ILE A 31 1.72 14.94 -1.97
CA ILE A 31 2.73 14.01 -1.44
C ILE A 31 2.85 14.18 0.07
N SER A 32 2.95 15.42 0.54
CA SER A 32 3.15 15.75 1.96
C SER A 32 1.98 15.32 2.83
N ILE A 33 0.73 15.51 2.39
CA ILE A 33 -0.44 15.11 3.17
C ILE A 33 -0.52 13.59 3.36
N THR A 34 -0.04 12.82 2.36
CA THR A 34 0.01 11.35 2.44
C THR A 34 1.01 10.92 3.52
N LEU A 35 2.18 11.56 3.57
CA LEU A 35 3.21 11.31 4.59
C LEU A 35 2.72 11.67 5.99
N VAL A 36 2.07 12.84 6.14
CA VAL A 36 1.50 13.26 7.43
C VAL A 36 0.40 12.30 7.89
N ALA A 37 -0.51 11.92 6.99
CA ALA A 37 -1.56 10.95 7.29
C ALA A 37 -0.97 9.59 7.69
N ALA A 38 0.04 9.10 6.97
CA ALA A 38 0.73 7.86 7.29
C ALA A 38 1.43 7.93 8.66
N ALA A 39 2.07 9.05 8.99
CA ALA A 39 2.72 9.25 10.29
C ALA A 39 1.72 9.22 11.44
N VAL A 40 0.61 9.95 11.31
CA VAL A 40 -0.46 9.95 12.34
C VAL A 40 -1.06 8.55 12.49
N ALA A 41 -1.35 7.88 11.38
CA ALA A 41 -1.88 6.52 11.40
C ALA A 41 -0.90 5.51 12.02
N ALA A 42 0.40 5.65 11.77
CA ALA A 42 1.44 4.81 12.36
C ALA A 42 1.53 4.99 13.88
N LEU A 43 1.40 6.22 14.38
CA LEU A 43 1.38 6.48 15.83
C LEU A 43 0.13 5.89 16.50
N CYS A 44 -1.04 6.03 15.86
CA CYS A 44 -2.28 5.47 16.38
C CYS A 44 -2.35 3.95 16.26
N SER A 45 -1.71 3.34 15.26
CA SER A 45 -1.81 1.91 14.99
C SER A 45 -1.15 1.06 16.07
N ALA A 46 -0.13 1.56 16.76
CA ALA A 46 0.50 0.84 17.88
C ALA A 46 -0.52 0.54 18.99
N GLY A 47 -1.20 1.56 19.52
CA GLY A 47 -2.22 1.38 20.55
C GLY A 47 -3.44 0.60 20.05
N LEU A 48 -3.82 0.78 18.78
CA LEU A 48 -4.93 0.03 18.18
C LEU A 48 -4.61 -1.47 18.04
N THR A 49 -3.36 -1.79 17.71
CA THR A 49 -2.83 -3.16 17.60
C THR A 49 -2.82 -3.87 18.94
N ASP A 50 -2.50 -3.16 20.02
CA ASP A 50 -2.49 -3.70 21.38
C ASP A 50 -3.91 -3.96 21.90
N TRP A 51 -4.90 -3.15 21.49
CA TRP A 51 -6.28 -3.28 21.96
C TRP A 51 -7.13 -4.29 21.17
N LEU A 52 -7.08 -4.26 19.82
CA LEU A 52 -7.88 -5.14 18.96
C LEU A 52 -7.15 -6.45 18.58
N GLY A 53 -5.84 -6.50 18.78
CA GLY A 53 -4.98 -7.56 18.27
C GLY A 53 -4.49 -7.31 16.83
N ARG A 54 -3.42 -8.01 16.45
CA ARG A 54 -2.67 -7.74 15.21
C ARG A 54 -3.45 -8.02 13.93
N LYS A 55 -4.17 -9.15 13.85
CA LYS A 55 -4.92 -9.59 12.66
C LYS A 55 -6.03 -8.61 12.22
N PRO A 56 -6.96 -8.17 13.10
CA PRO A 56 -8.02 -7.25 12.70
C PRO A 56 -7.50 -5.86 12.32
N VAL A 57 -6.40 -5.39 12.90
CA VAL A 57 -5.81 -4.09 12.54
C VAL A 57 -5.23 -4.09 11.13
N ILE A 58 -4.57 -5.19 10.72
CA ILE A 58 -4.10 -5.36 9.33
C ILE A 58 -5.29 -5.37 8.34
N LEU A 59 -6.39 -6.02 8.72
CA LEU A 59 -7.61 -6.06 7.90
C LEU A 59 -8.24 -4.66 7.77
N LEU A 60 -8.35 -3.92 8.88
CA LEU A 60 -8.86 -2.55 8.90
C LEU A 60 -8.04 -1.64 7.98
N GLY A 61 -6.71 -1.70 8.09
CA GLY A 61 -5.80 -0.93 7.22
C GLY A 61 -5.99 -1.25 5.74
N SER A 62 -6.19 -2.53 5.41
CA SER A 62 -6.44 -2.99 4.04
C SER A 62 -7.78 -2.47 3.48
N VAL A 63 -8.84 -2.45 4.30
CA VAL A 63 -10.15 -1.91 3.91
C VAL A 63 -10.09 -0.39 3.70
N ILE A 64 -9.40 0.32 4.59
CA ILE A 64 -9.20 1.78 4.46
C ILE A 64 -8.41 2.10 3.19
N PHE A 65 -7.34 1.35 2.93
CA PHE A 65 -6.55 1.49 1.70
C PHE A 65 -7.40 1.22 0.45
N ALA A 66 -8.26 0.20 0.47
CA ALA A 66 -9.18 -0.11 -0.62
C ALA A 66 -10.14 1.05 -0.91
N ALA A 67 -10.78 1.57 0.13
CA ALA A 67 -11.69 2.70 0.00
C ALA A 67 -10.96 3.92 -0.60
N GLY A 68 -9.75 4.22 -0.11
CA GLY A 68 -8.93 5.30 -0.64
C GLY A 68 -8.55 5.11 -2.12
N ALA A 69 -8.20 3.89 -2.52
CA ALA A 69 -7.87 3.56 -3.92
C ALA A 69 -9.08 3.73 -4.86
N ILE A 70 -10.29 3.35 -4.43
CA ILE A 70 -11.52 3.58 -5.20
C ILE A 70 -11.77 5.09 -5.36
N VAL A 71 -11.63 5.85 -4.27
CA VAL A 71 -11.81 7.32 -4.31
C VAL A 71 -10.80 7.96 -5.27
N LEU A 72 -9.54 7.50 -5.27
CA LEU A 72 -8.51 7.94 -6.22
C LEU A 72 -8.82 7.55 -7.67
N GLY A 73 -9.36 6.35 -7.92
CA GLY A 73 -9.74 5.88 -9.25
C GLY A 73 -10.90 6.68 -9.87
N VAL A 74 -11.84 7.13 -9.04
CA VAL A 74 -13.01 7.92 -9.47
C VAL A 74 -12.73 9.43 -9.43
N ALA A 75 -11.59 9.87 -8.89
CA ALA A 75 -11.27 11.28 -8.71
C ALA A 75 -11.29 12.07 -10.04
N GLN A 76 -12.22 13.03 -10.12
CA GLN A 76 -12.37 13.98 -11.24
C GLN A 76 -11.96 15.40 -10.88
N ASN A 77 -11.69 15.68 -9.60
CA ASN A 77 -11.34 16.99 -9.08
C ASN A 77 -10.07 16.92 -8.22
N LYS A 78 -9.30 18.02 -8.18
CA LYS A 78 -8.08 18.16 -7.36
C LYS A 78 -8.33 17.90 -5.86
N GLU A 79 -9.48 18.29 -5.35
CA GLU A 79 -9.85 18.12 -3.94
C GLU A 79 -10.12 16.65 -3.60
N THR A 80 -10.83 15.94 -4.48
CA THR A 80 -11.07 14.49 -4.32
C THR A 80 -9.77 13.69 -4.35
N LEU A 81 -8.79 14.14 -5.14
CA LEU A 81 -7.46 13.53 -5.18
C LEU A 81 -6.72 13.68 -3.84
N VAL A 82 -6.78 14.86 -3.21
CA VAL A 82 -6.19 15.13 -1.89
C VAL A 82 -6.87 14.29 -0.81
N ILE A 83 -8.20 14.18 -0.84
CA ILE A 83 -8.96 13.35 0.12
C ILE A 83 -8.62 11.87 -0.04
N GLY A 84 -8.59 11.36 -1.28
CA GLY A 84 -8.21 9.98 -1.56
C GLY A 84 -6.80 9.65 -1.05
N ARG A 85 -5.86 10.59 -1.20
CA ARG A 85 -4.48 10.48 -0.71
C ARG A 85 -4.37 10.46 0.80
N LEU A 86 -5.19 11.26 1.49
CA LEU A 86 -5.28 11.21 2.94
C LEU A 86 -5.79 9.85 3.41
N ILE A 87 -6.84 9.31 2.79
CA ILE A 87 -7.40 8.00 3.15
C ILE A 87 -6.40 6.87 2.87
N VAL A 88 -5.76 6.89 1.69
CA VAL A 88 -4.72 5.91 1.34
C VAL A 88 -3.55 5.98 2.32
N GLY A 89 -3.09 7.20 2.66
CA GLY A 89 -2.02 7.41 3.63
C GLY A 89 -2.34 6.82 4.99
N LEU A 90 -3.58 6.98 5.47
CA LEU A 90 -4.02 6.36 6.72
C LEU A 90 -3.95 4.82 6.66
N GLY A 91 -4.48 4.21 5.59
CA GLY A 91 -4.45 2.75 5.43
C GLY A 91 -3.04 2.18 5.34
N ILE A 92 -2.17 2.86 4.59
CA ILE A 92 -0.75 2.51 4.46
C ILE A 92 -0.03 2.60 5.81
N GLY A 93 -0.23 3.70 6.56
CA GLY A 93 0.46 3.93 7.84
C GLY A 93 0.14 2.86 8.88
N VAL A 94 -1.13 2.45 8.96
CA VAL A 94 -1.54 1.34 9.84
C VAL A 94 -0.88 0.03 9.41
N ALA A 95 -0.97 -0.33 8.13
CA ALA A 95 -0.44 -1.61 7.63
C ALA A 95 1.09 -1.69 7.75
N SER A 96 1.81 -0.61 7.44
CA SER A 96 3.27 -0.59 7.42
C SER A 96 3.91 -0.78 8.79
N MET A 97 3.26 -0.37 9.88
CA MET A 97 3.74 -0.62 11.24
C MET A 97 3.37 -2.03 11.72
N THR A 98 2.12 -2.47 11.51
CA THR A 98 1.63 -3.73 12.08
C THR A 98 2.17 -4.97 11.39
N VAL A 99 2.44 -4.93 10.08
CA VAL A 99 2.91 -6.10 9.30
C VAL A 99 4.29 -6.63 9.72
N PRO A 100 5.38 -5.81 9.77
CA PRO A 100 6.70 -6.32 10.15
C PRO A 100 6.73 -6.80 11.60
N VAL A 101 5.97 -6.15 12.49
CA VAL A 101 5.81 -6.57 13.89
C VAL A 101 5.13 -7.93 13.97
N TYR A 102 4.02 -8.11 13.25
CA TYR A 102 3.33 -9.40 13.20
C TYR A 102 4.22 -10.53 12.68
N ILE A 103 5.03 -10.27 11.65
CA ILE A 103 6.01 -11.25 11.12
C ILE A 103 7.05 -11.61 12.20
N ALA A 104 7.58 -10.63 12.92
CA ALA A 104 8.57 -10.87 13.98
C ALA A 104 8.01 -11.71 15.14
N GLU A 105 6.73 -11.55 15.46
CA GLU A 105 6.05 -12.29 16.53
C GLU A 105 5.79 -13.76 16.16
N ILE A 106 5.36 -14.03 14.92
CA ILE A 106 5.09 -15.40 14.45
C ILE A 106 6.37 -16.15 14.06
N ALA A 107 7.46 -15.43 13.79
CA ALA A 107 8.69 -16.03 13.31
C ALA A 107 9.45 -16.75 14.44
N PRO A 108 9.97 -17.97 14.19
CA PRO A 108 10.82 -18.68 15.14
C PRO A 108 12.13 -17.93 15.33
N GLY A 109 12.68 -17.96 16.55
CA GLY A 109 13.78 -17.10 16.99
C GLY A 109 15.02 -17.09 16.08
N HIS A 110 15.31 -18.17 15.36
CA HIS A 110 16.47 -18.30 14.46
C HIS A 110 16.25 -17.68 13.07
N LEU A 111 15.02 -17.40 12.64
CA LEU A 111 14.72 -16.84 11.30
C LEU A 111 14.10 -15.43 11.34
N ARG A 112 13.94 -14.84 12.53
CA ARG A 112 13.36 -13.49 12.68
C ARG A 112 14.06 -12.45 11.81
N GLY A 113 15.40 -12.41 11.84
CA GLY A 113 16.19 -11.47 11.03
C GLY A 113 15.97 -11.66 9.52
N PRO A 114 16.21 -12.86 8.97
CA PRO A 114 15.98 -13.16 7.56
C PRO A 114 14.57 -12.83 7.05
N LEU A 115 13.52 -13.12 7.84
CA LEU A 115 12.13 -12.83 7.44
C LEU A 115 11.85 -11.33 7.35
N VAL A 116 12.38 -10.54 8.28
CA VAL A 116 12.24 -9.07 8.25
C VAL A 116 13.04 -8.48 7.09
N THR A 117 14.25 -8.98 6.81
CA THR A 117 15.03 -8.54 5.66
C THR A 117 14.34 -8.88 4.33
N LEU A 118 13.75 -10.08 4.21
CA LEU A 118 12.97 -10.47 3.04
C LEU A 118 11.79 -9.50 2.81
N ASN A 119 11.13 -9.07 3.89
CA ASN A 119 10.08 -8.06 3.83
C ASN A 119 10.60 -6.75 3.20
N THR A 120 11.69 -6.18 3.71
CA THR A 120 12.25 -4.94 3.15
C THR A 120 12.69 -5.08 1.68
N VAL A 121 13.28 -6.23 1.31
CA VAL A 121 13.69 -6.52 -0.08
C VAL A 121 12.48 -6.61 -1.00
N CYS A 122 11.43 -7.30 -0.59
CA CYS A 122 10.20 -7.37 -1.37
C CYS A 122 9.52 -5.99 -1.51
N ILE A 123 9.55 -5.12 -0.50
CA ILE A 123 8.98 -3.76 -0.58
C ILE A 123 9.73 -2.98 -1.67
N THR A 124 11.06 -2.99 -1.58
CA THR A 124 11.93 -2.27 -2.51
C THR A 124 11.80 -2.82 -3.94
N GLY A 125 11.74 -4.15 -4.07
CA GLY A 125 11.52 -4.82 -5.34
C GLY A 125 10.17 -4.48 -5.95
N GLY A 126 9.10 -4.46 -5.15
CA GLY A 126 7.77 -4.03 -5.56
C GLY A 126 7.74 -2.58 -6.05
N GLN A 127 8.51 -1.69 -5.41
CA GLN A 127 8.66 -0.30 -5.84
C GLN A 127 9.39 -0.17 -7.19
N CYS A 128 10.45 -0.96 -7.40
CA CYS A 128 11.13 -1.01 -8.71
C CYS A 128 10.20 -1.53 -9.81
N LEU A 129 9.49 -2.63 -9.57
CA LEU A 129 8.55 -3.19 -10.55
C LEU A 129 7.39 -2.24 -10.84
N ALA A 130 6.86 -1.57 -9.82
CA ALA A 130 5.83 -0.54 -9.98
C ALA A 130 6.31 0.59 -10.89
N GLY A 131 7.51 1.11 -10.65
CA GLY A 131 8.10 2.17 -11.49
C GLY A 131 8.31 1.73 -12.96
N ILE A 132 8.69 0.47 -13.20
CA ILE A 132 8.84 -0.06 -14.56
C ILE A 132 7.49 -0.19 -15.25
N VAL A 133 6.48 -0.77 -14.58
CA VAL A 133 5.12 -0.91 -15.11
C VAL A 133 4.52 0.46 -15.41
N ASP A 134 4.68 1.41 -14.50
CA ASP A 134 4.26 2.80 -14.70
C ASP A 134 4.93 3.41 -15.92
N GLY A 135 6.25 3.29 -16.05
CA GLY A 135 6.98 3.80 -17.21
C GLY A 135 6.45 3.27 -18.54
N ILE A 136 6.08 1.98 -18.59
CA ILE A 136 5.52 1.34 -19.79
C ILE A 136 4.09 1.81 -20.06
N PHE A 137 3.20 1.81 -19.06
CA PHE A 137 1.78 2.18 -19.25
C PHE A 137 1.57 3.70 -19.44
N ILE A 138 2.42 4.53 -18.83
CA ILE A 138 2.39 5.99 -18.97
C ILE A 138 2.90 6.44 -20.33
N ALA A 139 3.84 5.70 -20.93
CA ALA A 139 4.36 5.97 -22.26
C ALA A 139 3.31 5.73 -23.37
N ASP A 140 2.38 4.79 -23.16
CA ASP A 140 1.49 4.30 -24.22
C ASP A 140 0.07 4.92 -24.19
N SER A 141 -0.39 5.48 -23.05
CA SER A 141 -1.77 5.99 -22.93
C SER A 141 -1.93 7.31 -22.16
N LYS A 142 -2.66 8.27 -22.77
CA LYS A 142 -3.04 9.57 -22.15
C LYS A 142 -3.83 9.44 -20.84
N ASN A 143 -4.48 8.30 -20.59
CA ASN A 143 -5.26 8.00 -19.36
C ASN A 143 -4.63 6.87 -18.52
N GLY A 144 -3.37 6.52 -18.76
CA GLY A 144 -2.68 5.38 -18.13
C GLY A 144 -2.74 5.40 -16.60
N TRP A 145 -2.55 6.57 -15.97
CA TRP A 145 -2.60 6.73 -14.52
C TRP A 145 -3.89 6.22 -13.86
N ARG A 146 -5.06 6.37 -14.51
CA ARG A 146 -6.33 5.82 -13.98
C ARG A 146 -6.36 4.31 -14.03
N LEU A 147 -5.81 3.71 -15.09
CA LEU A 147 -5.72 2.25 -15.22
C LEU A 147 -4.81 1.66 -14.14
N VAL A 148 -3.72 2.35 -13.79
CA VAL A 148 -2.81 1.92 -12.71
C VAL A 148 -3.51 1.94 -11.35
N TYR A 149 -4.30 2.98 -11.05
CA TYR A 149 -5.11 3.01 -9.82
C TYR A 149 -6.22 1.94 -9.81
N HIS A 150 -6.87 1.66 -10.95
CA HIS A 150 -7.83 0.54 -11.04
C HIS A 150 -7.16 -0.84 -10.98
N ALA A 151 -5.94 -0.99 -11.49
CA ALA A 151 -5.15 -2.21 -11.33
C ALA A 151 -4.78 -2.45 -9.86
N THR A 152 -4.64 -1.38 -9.07
CA THR A 152 -4.49 -1.44 -7.60
C THR A 152 -5.71 -2.08 -6.94
N PHE A 153 -6.92 -1.85 -7.47
CA PHE A 153 -8.16 -2.50 -7.01
C PHE A 153 -8.21 -3.99 -7.34
N LEU A 154 -7.73 -4.39 -8.53
CA LEU A 154 -7.61 -5.81 -8.92
C LEU A 154 -6.63 -6.56 -7.99
N LYS A 155 -5.52 -5.92 -7.60
CA LYS A 155 -4.59 -6.46 -6.60
C LYS A 155 -5.25 -6.65 -5.23
N LEU A 156 -6.19 -5.78 -4.86
CA LEU A 156 -6.94 -5.87 -3.62
C LEU A 156 -7.93 -7.04 -3.60
N SER A 157 -8.53 -7.34 -4.77
CA SER A 157 -9.38 -8.52 -4.97
C SER A 157 -8.62 -9.84 -4.81
N MET A 158 -7.29 -9.84 -4.88
CA MET A 158 -6.43 -11.00 -4.63
C MET A 158 -6.03 -11.15 -3.15
N HIS A 159 -6.18 -10.10 -2.34
CA HIS A 159 -5.95 -10.13 -0.89
C HIS A 159 -7.14 -10.72 -0.11
N ILE A 160 -8.37 -10.46 -0.58
CA ILE A 160 -9.63 -10.95 0.02
C ILE A 160 -9.73 -12.49 0.08
N PRO A 161 -9.42 -13.28 -0.98
CA PRO A 161 -9.47 -14.74 -0.91
C PRO A 161 -8.38 -15.36 -0.03
N TYR A 162 -7.32 -14.61 0.30
CA TYR A 162 -6.22 -15.09 1.16
C TYR A 162 -6.61 -15.10 2.65
N PHE A 163 -7.56 -14.27 3.06
CA PHE A 163 -8.09 -14.29 4.43
C PHE A 163 -9.05 -15.46 4.66
N THR A 164 -9.64 -16.03 3.60
CA THR A 164 -10.38 -17.31 3.64
C THR A 164 -9.46 -18.50 3.95
N LEU A 165 -8.15 -18.37 3.68
CA LEU A 165 -7.12 -19.37 4.05
C LEU A 165 -6.65 -19.25 5.52
N ILE A 166 -7.22 -18.37 6.34
CA ILE A 166 -6.98 -18.34 7.81
C ILE A 166 -7.58 -19.55 8.54
N GLY A 167 -8.28 -20.44 7.83
CA GLY A 167 -8.55 -21.81 8.29
C GLY A 167 -7.36 -22.78 8.13
N VAL A 168 -6.26 -22.37 7.48
CA VAL A 168 -5.08 -23.23 7.25
C VAL A 168 -4.09 -23.07 8.40
N PRO A 169 -3.64 -24.18 9.04
CA PRO A 169 -2.69 -24.13 10.14
C PRO A 169 -1.39 -23.43 9.73
N THR A 170 -0.92 -22.52 10.57
CA THR A 170 0.34 -21.75 10.44
C THR A 170 1.54 -22.69 10.36
N ASN A 171 1.89 -23.08 9.15
CA ASN A 171 3.08 -23.87 8.86
C ASN A 171 4.20 -22.97 8.33
N HIS A 172 5.46 -23.41 8.45
CA HIS A 172 6.65 -22.61 8.14
C HIS A 172 6.65 -22.07 6.69
N ASN A 173 6.14 -22.87 5.75
CA ASN A 173 5.99 -22.49 4.35
C ASN A 173 4.92 -21.41 4.15
N THR A 174 3.84 -21.42 4.92
CA THR A 174 2.75 -20.44 4.82
C THR A 174 3.24 -19.03 5.18
N ILE A 175 4.19 -18.90 6.10
CA ILE A 175 4.79 -17.60 6.49
C ILE A 175 5.63 -17.02 5.35
N ILE A 176 6.42 -17.85 4.65
CA ILE A 176 7.23 -17.43 3.51
C ILE A 176 6.33 -17.00 2.33
N TYR A 177 5.27 -17.77 2.04
CA TYR A 177 4.31 -17.41 0.99
C TYR A 177 3.52 -16.13 1.30
N ILE A 178 3.09 -15.93 2.55
CA ILE A 178 2.42 -14.69 2.98
C ILE A 178 3.36 -13.49 2.88
N THR A 179 4.63 -13.65 3.28
CA THR A 179 5.63 -12.57 3.22
C THR A 179 5.99 -12.23 1.77
N SER A 180 6.20 -13.22 0.90
CA SER A 180 6.49 -12.94 -0.51
C SER A 180 5.31 -12.33 -1.28
N LEU A 181 4.07 -12.70 -0.99
CA LEU A 181 2.90 -12.26 -1.76
C LEU A 181 2.29 -10.92 -1.27
N VAL A 182 2.33 -10.64 0.04
CA VAL A 182 1.83 -9.37 0.63
C VAL A 182 2.72 -8.17 0.28
N ILE A 183 3.97 -8.46 -0.09
CA ILE A 183 5.03 -7.47 -0.15
C ILE A 183 5.54 -7.24 -1.58
N CYS A 184 5.60 -8.28 -2.43
CA CYS A 184 5.95 -8.09 -3.85
C CYS A 184 4.82 -7.46 -4.70
N LEU A 185 3.58 -7.35 -4.18
CA LEU A 185 2.42 -6.84 -4.91
C LEU A 185 1.73 -5.66 -4.21
#